data_AF-A0A6I1GAI5-F1
#
_entry.id   AF-A0A6I1GAI5-F1
#
_cell.length_a   1.000
_cell.length_b   1.000
_cell.length_c   1.000
_cell.angle_alpha   90.00
_cell.angle_beta   90.00
_cell.angle_gamma   90.00
#
_symmetry.space_group_name_H-M   'P 1'
#
loop_
_entity.id
_entity.type
_entity.pdbx_description
1 polymer ?
#
loop_
_entity_poly.entity_id
_entity_poly.type
_entity_poly.pdbx_seq_one_letter_code
_entity_poly.pdbx_strand_id
1 'polypeptide(L)'
;ASVIMADELAAEVDFFSIGTNDLTQYTLACDRQNPNLGRFADTHSPAVLRMITMATDAAHRHGIWCGICGELGTDLSLTDKFLRIGLDELSVSPTSVLPLRNAIRNH
;
A
#
# COMPACT_ATOMS: atom_id res chain seq x y z
N ALA A 1 -4.98 2.35 12.79
CA ALA A 1 -5.42 1.33 13.76
C ALA A 1 -5.24 -0.07 13.19
N SER A 2 -5.87 -0.42 12.06
CA SER A 2 -5.80 -1.77 11.49
C SER A 2 -4.38 -2.29 11.26
N VAL A 3 -3.45 -1.45 10.77
CA VAL A 3 -2.04 -1.84 10.60
C VAL A 3 -1.35 -2.19 11.93
N ILE A 4 -1.72 -1.53 13.02
CA ILE A 4 -1.16 -1.79 14.36
C ILE A 4 -1.68 -3.12 14.90
N MET A 5 -2.93 -3.46 14.58
CA MET A 5 -3.61 -4.72 14.95
C MET A 5 -3.54 -5.77 13.83
N ALA A 6 -2.59 -5.64 12.90
CA ALA A 6 -2.62 -6.44 11.67
C ALA A 6 -2.41 -7.93 11.95
N ASP A 7 -1.71 -8.29 13.02
CA ASP A 7 -1.47 -9.68 13.37
C ASP A 7 -2.76 -10.37 13.83
N GLU A 8 -3.50 -9.73 14.74
CA GLU A 8 -4.78 -10.24 15.23
C GLU A 8 -5.84 -10.26 14.13
N LEU A 9 -5.85 -9.25 13.26
CA LEU A 9 -6.79 -9.20 12.14
C LEU A 9 -6.47 -10.28 11.10
N ALA A 10 -5.20 -10.58 10.84
CA ALA A 10 -4.78 -11.55 9.83
C ALA A 10 -5.18 -12.99 10.19
N ALA A 11 -5.32 -13.30 11.48
CA ALA A 11 -5.82 -14.59 11.94
C ALA A 11 -7.31 -14.83 11.63
N GLU A 12 -8.07 -13.77 11.33
CA GLU A 12 -9.54 -13.79 11.23
C GLU A 12 -10.07 -13.50 9.82
N VAL A 13 -9.18 -13.23 8.85
CA VAL A 13 -9.58 -12.85 7.48
C VAL A 13 -8.77 -13.62 6.43
N ASP A 14 -9.28 -13.68 5.21
CA ASP A 14 -8.63 -14.41 4.11
C ASP A 14 -7.53 -13.62 3.39
N PHE A 15 -7.52 -12.29 3.51
CA PHE A 15 -6.56 -11.40 2.84
C PHE A 15 -6.62 -9.96 3.37
N PHE A 16 -5.61 -9.16 3.03
CA PHE A 16 -5.62 -7.71 3.19
C PHE A 16 -5.61 -6.96 1.86
N SER A 17 -6.32 -5.84 1.81
CA SER A 17 -6.19 -4.85 0.74
C SER A 17 -5.96 -3.46 1.35
N ILE A 18 -4.78 -2.90 1.13
CA ILE A 18 -4.36 -1.64 1.74
C ILE A 18 -4.88 -0.46 0.90
N GLY A 19 -5.81 0.31 1.49
CA GLY A 19 -6.25 1.60 0.96
C GLY A 19 -5.22 2.70 1.22
N THR A 20 -4.31 2.93 0.27
CA THR A 20 -3.15 3.83 0.47
C THR A 20 -3.51 5.31 0.64
N ASN A 21 -4.63 5.74 0.04
CA ASN A 21 -5.13 7.12 0.18
C ASN A 21 -5.51 7.43 1.64
N ASP A 22 -6.34 6.57 2.24
CA ASP A 22 -6.78 6.75 3.62
C ASP A 22 -5.66 6.44 4.60
N LEU A 23 -4.82 5.43 4.32
CA LEU A 23 -3.65 5.13 5.14
C LEU A 23 -2.73 6.36 5.24
N THR A 24 -2.45 7.04 4.12
CA THR A 24 -1.63 8.26 4.11
C THR A 24 -2.29 9.37 4.92
N GLN A 25 -3.58 9.64 4.68
CA GLN A 25 -4.34 10.68 5.39
C GLN A 25 -4.31 10.48 6.90
N TYR A 26 -4.60 9.27 7.40
CA TYR A 26 -4.64 9.00 8.83
C TYR A 26 -3.25 8.89 9.46
N THR A 27 -2.25 8.41 8.71
CA THR A 27 -0.87 8.31 9.22
C THR A 27 -0.23 9.69 9.35
N LEU A 28 -0.47 10.59 8.39
CA LEU A 28 0.13 11.92 8.36
C LEU A 28 -0.77 13.01 8.94
N ALA A 29 -1.97 12.65 9.41
CA ALA A 29 -3.00 13.58 9.88
C ALA A 29 -3.30 14.71 8.87
N CYS A 30 -3.29 14.37 7.58
CA CYS A 30 -3.46 15.31 6.48
C CYS A 30 -4.72 14.97 5.69
N ASP A 31 -5.77 15.78 5.86
CA ASP A 31 -7.00 15.65 5.09
C ASP A 31 -6.75 15.96 3.61
N ARG A 32 -6.95 14.97 2.74
CA ARG A 32 -6.76 15.09 1.28
C ARG A 32 -7.75 16.04 0.61
N GLN A 33 -8.87 16.35 1.26
CA GLN A 33 -9.84 17.32 0.76
C GLN A 33 -9.46 18.77 1.10
N ASN A 34 -8.46 18.97 1.97
CA ASN A 34 -7.99 20.29 2.35
C ASN A 34 -6.82 20.74 1.44
N PRO A 35 -7.01 21.72 0.54
CA PRO A 35 -5.98 22.14 -0.40
C PRO A 35 -4.75 22.75 0.28
N ASN A 36 -4.87 23.26 1.51
CA ASN A 36 -3.75 23.81 2.26
C ASN A 36 -2.79 22.74 2.80
N LEU A 37 -3.22 21.47 2.82
CA LEU A 37 -2.45 20.35 3.37
C LEU A 37 -1.76 19.49 2.32
N GLY A 38 -2.01 19.72 1.02
CA GLY A 38 -1.49 18.86 -0.06
C GLY A 38 0.04 18.66 -0.02
N ARG A 39 0.80 19.69 0.35
CA ARG A 39 2.27 19.60 0.49
C ARG A 39 2.77 18.66 1.61
N PHE A 40 1.90 18.28 2.53
CA PHE A 40 2.21 17.41 3.67
C PHE A 40 1.69 15.98 3.48
N ALA A 41 0.82 15.75 2.48
CA ALA A 41 0.28 14.45 2.14
C ALA A 41 1.25 13.64 1.26
N ASP A 42 2.47 13.43 1.77
CA ASP A 42 3.52 12.70 1.06
C ASP A 42 3.28 11.19 1.13
N THR A 43 2.83 10.60 0.02
CA THR A 43 2.62 9.16 -0.11
C THR A 43 3.93 8.35 -0.10
N HIS A 44 5.08 9.00 -0.31
CA HIS A 44 6.41 8.40 -0.18
C HIS A 44 6.96 8.45 1.24
N SER A 45 6.17 8.99 2.19
CA SER A 45 6.56 9.09 3.59
C SER A 45 7.05 7.73 4.12
N PRO A 46 8.23 7.69 4.78
CA PRO A 46 8.74 6.47 5.38
C PRO A 46 7.77 5.82 6.37
N ALA A 47 6.90 6.61 7.01
CA ALA A 47 5.86 6.11 7.90
C ALA A 47 4.82 5.29 7.15
N VAL A 48 4.32 5.80 6.01
CA VAL A 48 3.34 5.09 5.17
C VAL A 48 3.94 3.82 4.59
N LEU A 49 5.16 3.89 4.06
CA LEU A 49 5.84 2.72 3.48
C LEU A 49 6.12 1.66 4.55
N ARG A 50 6.45 2.05 5.79
CA ARG A 50 6.61 1.12 6.91
C ARG A 50 5.28 0.48 7.32
N MET A 51 4.20 1.24 7.33
CA MET A 51 2.86 0.70 7.62
C MET A 51 2.43 -0.34 6.56
N ILE A 52 2.76 -0.12 5.29
CA ILE A 52 2.54 -1.11 4.22
C ILE A 52 3.33 -2.39 4.52
N THR A 53 4.64 -2.28 4.78
CA THR A 53 5.47 -3.44 5.14
C THR A 53 4.92 -4.19 6.36
N MET A 54 4.52 -3.49 7.42
CA MET A 54 3.96 -4.12 8.62
C MET A 54 2.69 -4.94 8.32
N ALA A 55 1.80 -4.41 7.47
CA ALA A 55 0.58 -5.12 7.08
C ALA A 55 0.88 -6.33 6.20
N THR A 56 1.80 -6.20 5.23
CA THR A 56 2.23 -7.31 4.38
C THR A 56 2.91 -8.42 5.18
N ASP A 57 3.84 -8.08 6.06
CA ASP A 57 4.52 -9.06 6.91
C ASP A 57 3.52 -9.78 7.83
N ALA A 58 2.51 -9.07 8.35
CA ALA A 58 1.46 -9.67 9.18
C ALA A 58 0.60 -10.66 8.39
N ALA A 59 0.16 -10.28 7.19
CA ALA A 59 -0.57 -11.18 6.29
C ALA A 59 0.22 -12.48 6.03
N HIS A 60 1.50 -12.35 5.67
CA HIS A 60 2.34 -13.50 5.35
C HIS A 60 2.63 -14.40 6.56
N ARG A 61 2.75 -13.84 7.78
CA ARG A 61 2.89 -14.65 9.01
C ARG A 61 1.69 -15.57 9.25
N HIS A 62 0.50 -15.17 8.81
CA HIS A 62 -0.73 -15.94 8.93
C HIS A 62 -1.11 -16.70 7.65
N GLY A 63 -0.22 -16.70 6.64
CA GLY A 63 -0.41 -17.45 5.40
C GLY A 63 -1.47 -16.87 4.46
N ILE A 64 -1.86 -15.62 4.66
CA ILE A 64 -2.79 -14.89 3.79
C ILE A 64 -2.03 -13.91 2.90
N TRP A 65 -2.64 -13.49 1.81
CA TRP A 65 -2.03 -12.55 0.86
C TRP A 65 -2.40 -11.09 1.18
N CYS A 66 -1.55 -10.16 0.73
CA CYS A 66 -1.73 -8.73 0.92
C CYS A 66 -1.57 -7.97 -0.40
N GLY A 67 -2.57 -7.16 -0.74
CA GLY A 67 -2.57 -6.28 -1.89
C GLY A 67 -2.67 -4.80 -1.54
N ILE A 68 -2.47 -3.94 -2.54
CA ILE A 68 -2.80 -2.51 -2.47
C ILE A 68 -3.96 -2.21 -3.40
N CYS A 69 -4.96 -1.50 -2.89
CA CYS A 69 -5.92 -0.78 -3.71
C CYS A 69 -5.69 0.74 -3.53
N GLY A 70 -5.52 1.44 -4.65
CA GLY A 70 -5.35 2.89 -4.64
C GLY A 70 -4.24 3.38 -5.55
N GLU A 71 -4.12 4.69 -5.62
CA GLU A 71 -3.29 5.37 -6.62
C GLU A 71 -1.81 5.04 -6.45
N LEU A 72 -1.35 4.78 -5.23
CA LEU A 72 0.05 4.44 -4.98
C LEU A 72 0.48 3.14 -5.67
N GLY A 73 -0.44 2.19 -5.93
CA GLY A 73 -0.15 0.98 -6.70
C GLY A 73 0.22 1.26 -8.18
N THR A 74 -0.04 2.48 -8.67
CA THR A 74 0.34 2.92 -10.03
C THR A 74 1.66 3.66 -10.08
N ASP A 75 2.27 3.97 -8.94
CA ASP A 75 3.52 4.71 -8.88
C ASP A 75 4.71 3.80 -9.27
N LEU A 76 5.18 3.98 -10.50
CA LEU A 76 6.26 3.18 -11.05
C LEU A 76 7.58 3.32 -10.28
N SER A 77 7.79 4.42 -9.54
CA SER A 77 9.00 4.62 -8.74
C SER A 77 9.01 3.77 -7.46
N LEU A 78 7.85 3.29 -7.01
CA LEU A 78 7.70 2.42 -5.84
C LEU A 78 7.52 0.94 -6.21
N THR A 79 7.33 0.61 -7.49
CA THR A 79 7.13 -0.78 -7.94
C THR A 79 8.19 -1.75 -7.41
N ASP A 80 9.48 -1.46 -7.61
CA ASP A 80 10.58 -2.30 -7.09
C ASP A 80 10.52 -2.46 -5.57
N LYS A 81 10.15 -1.40 -4.85
CA LYS A 81 9.98 -1.45 -3.40
C LYS A 81 8.83 -2.37 -2.99
N PHE A 82 7.68 -2.27 -3.66
CA PHE A 82 6.53 -3.14 -3.39
C PHE A 82 6.84 -4.62 -3.67
N LEU A 83 7.58 -4.90 -4.75
CA LEU A 83 8.05 -6.25 -5.04
C LEU A 83 8.99 -6.77 -3.95
N ARG A 84 9.91 -5.94 -3.44
CA ARG A 84 10.82 -6.33 -2.34
C ARG A 84 10.13 -6.52 -1.00
N ILE A 85 9.08 -5.75 -0.72
CA ILE A 85 8.22 -5.93 0.45
C ILE A 85 7.45 -7.27 0.35
N GLY A 86 7.22 -7.76 -0.87
CA GLY A 86 6.48 -9.00 -1.11
C GLY A 86 4.98 -8.79 -1.28
N LEU A 87 4.54 -7.61 -1.69
CA LEU A 87 3.11 -7.41 -2.01
C LEU A 87 2.66 -8.38 -3.10
N ASP A 88 1.53 -9.04 -2.86
CA ASP A 88 1.01 -10.11 -3.70
C ASP A 88 0.14 -9.58 -4.85
N GLU A 89 -0.47 -8.41 -4.67
CA GLU A 89 -1.42 -7.83 -5.61
C GLU A 89 -1.33 -6.30 -5.67
N LEU A 90 -1.44 -5.76 -6.89
CA LEU A 90 -1.53 -4.32 -7.15
C LEU A 90 -2.79 -4.03 -7.97
N SER A 91 -3.82 -3.51 -7.31
CA SER A 91 -5.09 -3.17 -7.91
C SER A 91 -5.07 -1.74 -8.46
N VAL A 92 -5.10 -1.63 -9.79
CA VAL A 92 -4.89 -0.36 -10.49
C VAL A 92 -5.93 -0.09 -11.57
N SER A 93 -6.03 1.16 -12.00
CA SER A 93 -6.89 1.53 -13.12
C SER A 93 -6.46 0.79 -14.40
N PRO A 94 -7.40 0.45 -15.32
CA PRO A 94 -7.09 -0.33 -16.52
C PRO A 94 -5.95 0.25 -17.37
N THR A 95 -5.84 1.58 -17.43
CA THR A 95 -4.80 2.29 -18.18
C THR A 95 -3.40 2.07 -17.61
N SER A 96 -3.29 1.79 -16.31
CA SER A 96 -2.01 1.62 -15.61
C SER A 96 -1.51 0.16 -15.61
N VAL A 97 -2.35 -0.81 -15.99
CA VAL A 97 -2.00 -2.24 -16.01
C VAL A 97 -0.81 -2.52 -16.92
N LEU A 98 -0.80 -1.99 -18.16
CA LEU A 98 0.27 -2.27 -19.12
C LEU A 98 1.61 -1.63 -18.72
N PRO A 99 1.67 -0.34 -18.34
CA PRO A 99 2.91 0.26 -17.82
C PRO A 99 3.44 -0.48 -16.59
N LEU A 100 2.58 -0.80 -15.63
CA LEU A 100 2.97 -1.48 -14.40
C LEU A 100 3.51 -2.88 -14.68
N ARG A 101 2.81 -3.66 -15.51
CA ARG A 101 3.28 -4.99 -15.93
C ARG A 101 4.63 -4.90 -16.65
N ASN A 102 4.85 -3.88 -17.46
CA ASN A 102 6.13 -3.67 -18.14
C ASN A 102 7.24 -3.35 -17.14
N ALA A 103 6.97 -2.50 -16.14
CA ALA A 103 7.92 -2.23 -15.06
C ALA A 103 8.29 -3.51 -14.31
N ILE A 104 7.30 -4.28 -13.84
CA ILE A 104 7.51 -5.54 -13.10
C ILE A 104 8.35 -6.54 -13.90
N ARG A 105 8.12 -6.67 -15.22
CA ARG A 105 8.83 -7.64 -16.07
C ARG A 105 10.27 -7.27 -16.43
N ASN A 106 10.62 -6.00 -16.34
CA ASN A 106 11.94 -5.48 -16.73
C ASN A 106 12.83 -5.14 -15.51
N HIS A 107 12.36 -5.47 -14.31
CA HIS A 107 13.16 -5.54 -13.09
C HIS A 107 13.77 -6.94 -12.94
#